data_AF-A0A6I9NKF8-F1
#
_entry.id   AF-A0A6I9NKF8-F1
#
_cell.length_a   1.000
_cell.length_b   1.000
_cell.length_c   1.000
_cell.angle_alpha   90.00
_cell.angle_beta   90.00
_cell.angle_gamma   90.00
#
_symmetry.space_group_name_H-M   'P 1'
#
loop_
_entity.id
_entity.type
_entity.pdbx_description
1 polymer ?
#
loop_
_entity_poly.entity_id
_entity_poly.type
_entity_poly.pdbx_seq_one_letter_code
_entity_poly.pdbx_strand_id
1 'polypeptide(L)'
;MFDKILTSYPKRTDLWSVFIDLMVKHGSQKEVRALFDRVIHLSVSVQKIKFFFKRYLEYEKKLGTPQSIQAVKEKAMEFVEAKGSETAN
;
A
#
# COMPACT_ATOMS: atom_id res chain seq x y z
N MET A 1 -10.81 -7.08 13.94
CA MET A 1 -9.90 -6.94 15.11
C MET A 1 -8.56 -6.31 14.72
N PHE A 2 -7.91 -6.73 13.63
CA PHE A 2 -6.65 -6.15 13.15
C PHE A 2 -6.71 -4.69 12.71
N ASP A 3 -7.86 -4.24 12.21
CA ASP A 3 -8.10 -2.84 11.87
C ASP A 3 -7.77 -1.87 13.02
N LYS A 4 -8.17 -2.24 14.25
CA LYS A 4 -7.86 -1.50 15.47
C LYS A 4 -6.36 -1.47 15.76
N ILE A 5 -5.65 -2.57 15.53
CA ILE A 5 -4.20 -2.66 15.77
C ILE A 5 -3.43 -1.78 14.76
N LEU A 6 -3.82 -1.82 13.49
CA LEU A 6 -3.23 -0.98 12.44
C LEU A 6 -3.54 0.51 12.68
N THR A 7 -4.72 0.81 13.19
CA THR A 7 -5.11 2.17 13.57
C THR A 7 -4.40 2.64 14.84
N SER A 8 -4.07 1.74 15.79
CA SER A 8 -3.27 2.04 16.97
C SER A 8 -1.77 2.14 16.70
N TYR A 9 -1.24 1.44 15.68
CA TYR A 9 0.18 1.46 15.32
C TYR A 9 0.43 1.85 13.85
N PRO A 10 -0.02 3.04 13.42
CA PRO A 10 0.05 3.49 12.03
C PRO A 10 1.49 3.55 11.48
N LYS A 11 2.47 3.81 12.35
CA LYS A 11 3.89 3.98 11.98
C LYS A 11 4.65 2.65 11.83
N ARG A 12 4.11 1.51 12.28
CA ARG A 12 4.78 0.20 12.16
C ARG A 12 4.48 -0.45 10.82
N THR A 13 5.23 -0.09 9.79
CA THR A 13 5.18 -0.74 8.47
C THR A 13 5.48 -2.23 8.49
N ASP A 14 6.18 -2.73 9.51
CA ASP A 14 6.46 -4.16 9.67
C ASP A 14 5.16 -4.97 9.80
N LEU A 15 4.23 -4.47 10.65
CA LEU A 15 2.90 -5.04 10.81
C LEU A 15 2.09 -4.95 9.51
N TRP A 16 2.16 -3.82 8.80
CA TRP A 16 1.53 -3.66 7.50
C TRP A 16 2.04 -4.68 6.48
N SER A 17 3.34 -4.96 6.46
CA SER A 17 3.92 -5.95 5.54
C SER A 17 3.43 -7.37 5.85
N VAL A 18 3.39 -7.76 7.14
CA VAL A 18 2.85 -9.07 7.55
C VAL A 18 1.36 -9.17 7.22
N PHE A 19 0.62 -8.09 7.42
CA PHE A 19 -0.82 -8.05 7.18
C PHE A 19 -1.13 -8.15 5.68
N ILE A 20 -0.39 -7.44 4.84
CA ILE A 20 -0.50 -7.57 3.38
C ILE A 20 -0.15 -8.98 2.94
N ASP A 21 0.90 -9.61 3.47
CA ASP A 21 1.26 -11.00 3.10
C ASP A 21 0.16 -12.00 3.49
N LEU A 22 -0.44 -11.82 4.68
CA LEU A 22 -1.61 -12.57 5.14
C LEU A 22 -2.81 -12.39 4.20
N MET A 23 -3.14 -11.14 3.83
CA MET A 23 -4.27 -10.86 2.95
C MET A 23 -4.01 -11.27 1.50
N VAL A 24 -2.76 -11.27 1.04
CA VAL A 24 -2.37 -11.82 -0.26
C VAL A 24 -2.55 -13.33 -0.30
N LYS A 25 -2.32 -14.04 0.82
CA LYS A 25 -2.49 -15.49 0.94
C LYS A 25 -3.93 -15.94 1.21
N HIS A 26 -4.65 -15.25 2.11
CA HIS A 26 -5.96 -15.68 2.62
C HIS A 26 -7.08 -14.70 2.31
N GLY A 27 -6.75 -13.46 1.95
CA GLY A 27 -7.71 -12.39 1.75
C GLY A 27 -8.15 -12.23 0.29
N SER A 28 -9.21 -11.45 0.10
CA SER A 28 -9.69 -11.06 -1.22
C SER A 28 -8.94 -9.83 -1.74
N GLN A 29 -8.87 -9.68 -3.07
CA GLN A 29 -8.23 -8.50 -3.70
C GLN A 29 -8.79 -7.17 -3.19
N LYS A 30 -10.08 -7.11 -2.85
CA LYS A 30 -10.72 -5.92 -2.26
C LYS A 30 -10.06 -5.49 -0.96
N GLU A 31 -9.72 -6.43 -0.09
CA GLU A 31 -9.12 -6.15 1.20
C GLU A 31 -7.66 -5.72 1.04
N VAL A 32 -6.92 -6.38 0.13
CA VAL A 32 -5.55 -5.99 -0.22
C VAL A 32 -5.54 -4.55 -0.76
N ARG A 33 -6.48 -4.21 -1.66
CA ARG A 33 -6.71 -2.84 -2.15
C ARG A 33 -6.94 -1.85 -1.02
N ALA A 34 -7.86 -2.16 -0.12
CA ALA A 34 -8.19 -1.28 1.00
C ALA A 34 -6.98 -1.06 1.93
N LEU A 35 -6.15 -2.08 2.15
CA LEU A 35 -4.92 -1.96 2.93
C LEU A 35 -3.90 -1.07 2.24
N PHE A 36 -3.67 -1.25 0.94
CA PHE A 36 -2.77 -0.37 0.20
C PHE A 36 -3.24 1.07 0.21
N ASP A 37 -4.54 1.31 0.03
CA ASP A 37 -5.13 2.65 0.09
C ASP A 37 -4.95 3.32 1.47
N ARG A 38 -4.92 2.51 2.52
CA ARG A 38 -4.66 2.97 3.88
C ARG A 38 -3.18 3.24 4.13
N VAL A 39 -2.28 2.39 3.62
CA VAL A 39 -0.82 2.57 3.67
C VAL A 39 -0.38 3.83 2.94
N ILE A 40 -0.99 4.13 1.80
CA ILE A 40 -0.71 5.38 1.07
C ILE A 40 -1.26 6.58 1.83
N HIS A 41 -2.47 6.50 2.41
CA HIS A 41 -2.96 7.60 3.25
C HIS A 41 -2.19 7.79 4.57
N LEU A 42 -1.34 6.85 4.96
CA LEU A 42 -0.49 6.97 6.14
C LEU A 42 0.76 7.79 5.82
N SER A 43 1.09 8.75 6.71
CA SER A 43 2.38 9.47 6.69
C SER A 43 3.54 8.56 7.14
N VAL A 44 3.84 7.53 6.33
CA VAL A 44 5.05 6.72 6.44
C VAL A 44 6.05 7.12 5.37
N SER A 45 7.33 6.79 5.56
CA SER A 45 8.41 7.23 4.66
C SER A 45 8.17 6.81 3.21
N VAL A 46 8.43 7.73 2.27
CA VAL A 46 8.27 7.53 0.82
C VAL A 46 8.97 6.26 0.32
N GLN A 47 10.14 5.91 0.88
CA GLN A 47 10.84 4.68 0.53
C GLN A 47 10.03 3.42 0.83
N LYS A 48 9.32 3.38 1.96
CA LYS A 48 8.47 2.24 2.32
C LYS A 48 7.22 2.19 1.45
N ILE A 49 6.64 3.34 1.13
CA ILE A 49 5.47 3.41 0.24
C ILE A 49 5.84 2.92 -1.17
N LYS A 50 7.00 3.31 -1.70
CA LYS A 50 7.54 2.74 -2.95
C LYS A 50 7.70 1.21 -2.87
N PHE A 51 8.17 0.68 -1.75
CA PHE A 51 8.28 -0.78 -1.56
C PHE A 51 6.91 -1.46 -1.61
N PHE A 52 5.91 -0.89 -0.92
CA PHE A 52 4.54 -1.38 -0.93
C PHE A 52 3.92 -1.31 -2.33
N PHE A 53 4.06 -0.19 -3.04
CA PHE A 53 3.57 -0.06 -4.41
C PHE A 53 4.18 -1.09 -5.36
N LYS A 54 5.51 -1.33 -5.27
CA LYS A 54 6.16 -2.34 -6.12
C LYS A 54 5.58 -3.74 -5.85
N ARG A 55 5.40 -4.10 -4.59
CA ARG A 55 4.79 -5.38 -4.18
C ARG A 55 3.33 -5.48 -4.61
N TYR A 56 2.60 -4.36 -4.57
CA TYR A 56 1.21 -4.29 -5.01
C TYR A 56 1.06 -4.49 -6.51
N LEU A 57 1.94 -3.86 -7.29
CA LEU A 57 1.95 -3.95 -8.75
C LEU A 57 2.29 -5.38 -9.21
N GLU A 58 3.19 -6.06 -8.52
CA GLU A 58 3.50 -7.49 -8.74
C GLU A 58 2.28 -8.39 -8.41
N TYR A 59 1.57 -8.08 -7.33
CA TYR A 59 0.35 -8.80 -6.95
C TYR A 59 -0.77 -8.61 -7.97
N GLU A 60 -1.05 -7.37 -8.37
CA GLU A 60 -2.06 -7.05 -9.39
C GLU A 60 -1.66 -7.60 -10.77
N LYS A 61 -0.37 -7.72 -11.09
CA LYS A 61 0.07 -8.44 -12.31
C LYS A 61 -0.26 -9.93 -12.28
N LYS A 62 -0.24 -10.57 -11.11
CA LYS A 62 -0.53 -12.00 -10.97
C LYS A 62 -2.02 -12.30 -10.90
N LEU A 63 -2.79 -11.46 -10.21
CA LEU A 63 -4.17 -11.74 -9.84
C LEU A 63 -5.18 -10.71 -10.36
N GLY A 64 -4.71 -9.53 -10.78
CA GLY A 64 -5.54 -8.37 -11.11
C GLY A 64 -5.71 -8.13 -12.60
N THR A 65 -6.55 -7.15 -12.90
CA THR A 65 -6.85 -6.69 -14.26
C THR A 65 -5.93 -5.53 -14.68
N PRO A 66 -5.67 -5.38 -15.99
CA PRO A 66 -4.79 -4.32 -16.51
C PRO A 66 -5.23 -2.91 -16.10
N GLN A 67 -6.53 -2.66 -16.00
CA GLN A 67 -7.10 -1.40 -15.51
C GLN A 67 -6.65 -1.05 -14.09
N SER A 68 -6.59 -2.04 -13.22
CA SER A 68 -6.28 -1.83 -11.82
C SER A 68 -4.77 -1.73 -11.59
N ILE A 69 -3.96 -2.47 -12.37
CA ILE A 69 -2.50 -2.24 -12.44
C ILE A 69 -2.20 -0.79 -12.83
N GLN A 70 -2.91 -0.26 -13.82
CA GLN A 70 -2.73 1.12 -14.28
C GLN A 70 -3.14 2.14 -13.21
N ALA A 71 -4.29 1.96 -12.58
CA ALA A 71 -4.74 2.81 -11.48
C ALA A 71 -3.74 2.81 -10.30
N VAL A 72 -3.14 1.67 -9.97
CA VAL A 72 -2.10 1.56 -8.94
C VAL A 72 -0.83 2.30 -9.34
N LYS A 73 -0.45 2.24 -10.62
CA LYS A 73 0.74 2.90 -11.15
C LYS A 73 0.58 4.42 -11.16
N GLU A 74 -0.59 4.94 -11.58
CA GLU A 74 -0.92 6.36 -11.51
C GLU A 74 -0.92 6.86 -10.06
N LYS A 75 -1.65 6.17 -9.17
CA LYS A 75 -1.61 6.49 -7.73
C LYS A 75 -0.19 6.48 -7.16
N ALA A 76 0.68 5.56 -7.60
CA ALA A 76 2.07 5.53 -7.14
C ALA A 76 2.86 6.75 -7.56
N MET A 77 2.68 7.20 -8.81
CA MET A 77 3.33 8.40 -9.34
C MET A 77 2.85 9.64 -8.60
N GLU A 78 1.53 9.86 -8.56
CA GLU A 78 0.94 11.02 -7.87
C GLU A 78 1.35 11.06 -6.40
N PHE A 79 1.39 9.91 -5.74
CA PHE A 79 1.78 9.84 -4.34
C PHE A 79 3.25 10.17 -4.11
N VAL A 80 4.14 9.68 -4.97
CA VAL A 80 5.58 9.97 -4.89
C VAL A 80 5.87 11.43 -5.23
N GLU A 81 5.15 12.02 -6.18
CA GLU A 81 5.26 13.44 -6.51
C GLU A 81 4.72 14.32 -5.38
N ALA A 82 3.54 14.01 -4.83
CA ALA A 82 2.96 14.75 -3.72
C ALA A 82 3.80 14.65 -2.44
N LYS A 83 4.13 13.44 -1.98
CA LYS A 83 4.90 13.24 -0.73
C LYS A 83 6.40 13.46 -0.87
N GLY A 84 6.96 13.35 -2.06
CA GLY A 84 8.34 13.73 -2.36
C GLY A 84 8.59 15.21 -2.12
N SER A 85 7.56 16.05 -2.30
CA SER A 85 7.63 17.49 -2.01
C SER A 85 7.52 17.82 -0.51
N GLU A 86 6.72 17.06 0.26
CA GLU A 86 6.49 17.31 1.70
C GLU A 86 7.69 16.97 2.62
N THR A 87 8.68 16.20 2.18
CA THR A 87 9.88 15.87 3.00
C THR A 87 11.06 16.81 2.74
N ALA A 88 10.88 17.83 1.90
CA ALA A 88 11.95 18.75 1.48
C ALA A 88 11.86 20.16 2.08
N ASN A 89 11.05 20.39 3.13
CA ASN A 89 10.97 21.69 3.81
C ASN A 89 11.08 21.56 5.33
#